data_AF-A0A4Q6DW94-F1
#
_entry.id   AF-A0A4Q6DW94-F1
#
_cell.length_a   1.000
_cell.length_b   1.000
_cell.length_c   1.000
_cell.angle_alpha   90.00
_cell.angle_beta   90.00
_cell.angle_gamma   90.00
#
_symmetry.space_group_name_H-M   'P 1'
#
loop_
_entity.id
_entity.type
_entity.pdbx_description
1 polymer ?
#
loop_
_entity_poly.entity_id
_entity_poly.type
_entity_poly.pdbx_seq_one_letter_code
_entity_poly.pdbx_strand_id
1 'polypeptide(L)'
;ISTDGMTLIEDIRLIYDNYGYETQILAASVRHPMHIIQCAKFGSDVITGPLSAITALLKHPLTDNGLAQFLADHAKAAEAASVK
;
A
#
# COMPACT_ATOMS: atom_id res chain seq x y z
N ILE A 1 -16.01 21.29 -2.13
CA ILE A 1 -16.28 20.28 -3.18
C ILE A 1 -16.33 18.94 -2.46
N SER A 2 -17.44 18.19 -2.56
CA SER A 2 -17.68 16.95 -1.79
C SER A 2 -17.96 15.79 -2.74
N THR A 3 -17.01 15.51 -3.63
CA THR A 3 -17.05 14.38 -4.56
C THR A 3 -15.97 13.39 -4.15
N ASP A 4 -16.25 12.09 -4.28
CA ASP A 4 -15.20 11.08 -4.14
C ASP A 4 -14.20 11.22 -5.30
N GLY A 5 -13.01 11.71 -5.01
CA GLY A 5 -11.97 11.93 -6.00
C GLY A 5 -11.35 10.65 -6.55
N MET A 6 -11.64 9.50 -5.94
CA MET A 6 -11.02 8.23 -6.32
C MET A 6 -11.65 7.65 -7.59
N THR A 7 -12.97 7.75 -7.76
CA THR A 7 -13.67 7.29 -8.97
C THR A 7 -13.23 8.07 -10.21
N LEU A 8 -12.81 9.33 -10.04
CA LEU A 8 -12.27 10.13 -11.15
C LEU A 8 -11.00 9.50 -11.75
N ILE A 9 -10.17 8.84 -10.95
CA ILE A 9 -8.95 8.17 -11.45
C ILE A 9 -9.33 6.98 -12.34
N GLU A 10 -10.36 6.23 -11.95
CA GLU A 10 -10.90 5.11 -12.75
C GLU A 10 -11.43 5.59 -14.10
N ASP A 11 -12.21 6.68 -14.11
CA ASP A 11 -12.72 7.28 -15.35
C ASP A 11 -11.57 7.76 -16.26
N ILE A 12 -10.54 8.41 -15.68
CA ILE A 12 -9.37 8.86 -16.45
C ILE A 12 -8.63 7.67 -17.06
N ARG A 13 -8.41 6.58 -16.30
CA ARG A 13 -7.76 5.38 -16.81
C ARG A 13 -8.55 4.78 -17.98
N LEU A 14 -9.86 4.63 -17.83
CA LEU A 14 -10.73 4.13 -18.89
C LEU A 14 -10.63 5.00 -20.16
N ILE A 15 -10.64 6.32 -20.02
CA ILE A 15 -10.48 7.24 -21.16
C ILE A 15 -9.11 7.02 -21.83
N TYR A 16 -8.03 6.94 -21.05
CA TYR A 16 -6.69 6.81 -21.61
C TYR A 16 -6.50 5.49 -22.35
N ASP A 17 -7.06 4.40 -21.82
CA ASP A 17 -7.01 3.09 -22.46
C ASP A 17 -7.82 3.06 -23.75
N ASN A 18 -9.01 3.68 -23.76
CA ASN A 18 -9.88 3.72 -24.94
C ASN A 18 -9.25 4.46 -26.13
N TYR A 19 -8.45 5.49 -25.87
CA TYR A 19 -7.84 6.32 -26.91
C TYR A 19 -6.34 6.08 -27.10
N GLY A 20 -5.76 5.13 -26.37
CA GLY A 20 -4.34 4.78 -26.47
C GLY A 20 -3.41 5.95 -26.10
N TYR A 21 -3.78 6.77 -25.12
CA TYR A 21 -2.92 7.86 -24.66
C TYR A 21 -1.71 7.30 -23.90
N GLU A 22 -0.50 7.72 -24.30
CA GLU A 22 0.76 7.34 -23.63
C GLU A 22 1.08 8.20 -22.39
N THR A 23 0.30 9.28 -22.17
CA THR A 23 0.46 10.14 -21.00
C THR A 23 0.26 9.35 -19.71
N GLN A 24 1.15 9.55 -18.74
CA GLN A 24 1.07 8.90 -17.43
C GLN A 24 0.09 9.62 -16.50
N ILE A 25 -0.72 8.83 -15.78
CA ILE A 25 -1.66 9.29 -14.76
C ILE A 25 -0.92 9.48 -13.44
N LEU A 26 -0.72 10.73 -13.05
CA LEU A 26 -0.16 11.13 -11.76
C LEU A 26 -1.29 11.52 -10.79
N ALA A 27 -1.67 10.61 -9.90
CA ALA A 27 -2.63 10.89 -8.84
C ALA A 27 -1.99 11.69 -7.70
N ALA A 28 -2.39 12.95 -7.58
CA ALA A 28 -1.94 13.87 -6.53
C ALA A 28 -2.96 14.00 -5.38
N SER A 29 -2.56 14.71 -4.33
CA SER A 29 -3.38 14.90 -3.11
C SER A 29 -3.82 13.58 -2.46
N VAL A 30 -3.01 12.54 -2.57
CA VAL A 30 -3.15 11.30 -1.78
C VAL A 30 -2.96 11.65 -0.29
N ARG A 31 -3.88 11.19 0.58
CA ARG A 31 -3.88 11.58 2.01
C ARG A 31 -3.64 10.43 2.97
N HIS A 32 -3.95 9.20 2.59
CA HIS A 32 -3.86 8.02 3.45
C HIS A 32 -3.67 6.73 2.64
N PRO A 33 -3.26 5.61 3.26
CA PRO A 33 -2.96 4.36 2.56
C PRO A 33 -4.05 3.87 1.60
N MET A 34 -5.33 4.05 1.97
CA MET A 34 -6.43 3.62 1.11
C MET A 34 -6.50 4.36 -0.23
N HIS A 35 -6.11 5.64 -0.30
CA HIS A 35 -6.02 6.33 -1.60
C HIS A 35 -4.94 5.68 -2.47
N ILE A 36 -3.78 5.31 -1.88
CA ILE A 36 -2.70 4.65 -2.64
C ILE A 36 -3.18 3.30 -3.19
N ILE A 37 -3.86 2.52 -2.36
CA ILE A 37 -4.42 1.22 -2.76
C ILE A 37 -5.45 1.39 -3.88
N GLN A 38 -6.33 2.39 -3.79
CA GLN A 38 -7.32 2.67 -4.83
C GLN A 38 -6.67 3.17 -6.12
N CYS A 39 -5.70 4.09 -6.06
CA CYS A 39 -4.94 4.53 -7.24
C CYS A 39 -4.26 3.36 -7.95
N ALA A 40 -3.63 2.46 -7.19
CA ALA A 40 -3.00 1.27 -7.74
C ALA A 40 -4.03 0.33 -8.39
N LYS A 41 -5.19 0.13 -7.77
CA LYS A 41 -6.29 -0.68 -8.33
C LYS A 41 -6.87 -0.08 -9.61
N PHE A 42 -6.98 1.25 -9.68
CA PHE A 42 -7.52 1.97 -10.82
C PHE A 42 -6.49 2.22 -11.93
N GLY A 43 -5.25 1.76 -11.78
CA GLY A 43 -4.23 1.87 -12.83
C GLY A 43 -3.61 3.26 -12.98
N SER A 44 -3.53 4.02 -11.89
CA SER A 44 -2.68 5.22 -11.86
C SER A 44 -1.21 4.83 -11.98
N ASP A 45 -0.47 5.46 -12.91
CA ASP A 45 0.95 5.16 -13.14
C ASP A 45 1.86 5.67 -12.02
N VAL A 46 1.53 6.84 -11.46
CA VAL A 46 2.29 7.50 -10.41
C VAL A 46 1.35 8.03 -9.33
N ILE A 47 1.79 7.97 -8.07
CA ILE A 47 1.14 8.69 -6.96
C ILE A 47 2.10 9.71 -6.36
N THR A 48 1.56 10.83 -5.88
CA THR A 48 2.29 11.76 -5.01
C THR A 48 1.46 12.11 -3.78
N GLY A 49 2.11 12.09 -2.62
CA GLY A 49 1.47 12.28 -1.32
C GLY A 49 2.49 12.38 -0.19
N PRO A 50 2.01 12.57 1.05
CA PRO A 50 2.89 12.70 2.21
C PRO A 50 3.58 11.37 2.53
N LEU A 51 4.80 11.45 3.08
CA LEU A 51 5.58 10.27 3.52
C LEU A 51 4.80 9.40 4.51
N SER A 52 3.93 9.99 5.34
CA SER A 52 3.08 9.27 6.29
C SER A 52 2.11 8.30 5.63
N ALA A 53 1.54 8.65 4.47
CA ALA A 53 0.64 7.76 3.73
C ALA A 53 1.41 6.56 3.15
N ILE A 54 2.64 6.77 2.68
CA ILE A 54 3.50 5.74 2.11
C ILE A 54 4.00 4.79 3.22
N THR A 55 4.58 5.33 4.29
CA THR A 55 5.15 4.52 5.38
C THR A 55 4.10 3.73 6.15
N ALA A 56 2.85 4.20 6.17
CA ALA A 56 1.74 3.45 6.75
C ALA A 56 1.38 2.18 5.95
N LEU A 57 1.72 2.07 4.65
CA LEU A 57 1.55 0.82 3.88
C LEU A 57 2.43 -0.33 4.40
N LEU A 58 3.53 0.00 5.09
CA LEU A 58 4.50 -0.98 5.57
C LEU A 58 4.12 -1.58 6.93
N LYS A 59 3.05 -1.08 7.57
CA LYS A 59 2.68 -1.45 8.94
C LYS A 59 1.38 -2.24 8.96
N HIS A 60 1.43 -3.44 9.54
CA HIS A 60 0.24 -4.24 9.77
C HIS A 60 0.37 -5.02 11.11
N PRO A 61 -0.63 -4.96 12.02
CA PRO A 61 -0.54 -5.59 13.33
C PRO A 61 -0.23 -7.09 13.28
N LEU A 62 -0.77 -7.82 12.30
CA LEU A 62 -0.48 -9.25 12.17
C LEU A 62 0.95 -9.55 11.71
N THR A 63 1.58 -8.62 10.99
CA THR A 63 2.99 -8.77 10.59
C THR A 63 3.89 -8.64 11.82
N ASP A 64 3.64 -7.63 12.65
CA ASP A 64 4.41 -7.41 13.88
C ASP A 64 4.20 -8.57 14.87
N ASN A 65 2.95 -8.99 15.07
CA ASN A 65 2.61 -10.11 15.95
C ASN A 65 3.23 -11.43 15.46
N GLY A 66 3.20 -11.68 14.15
CA GLY A 66 3.79 -12.88 13.55
C GLY A 66 5.31 -12.91 13.74
N LEU A 67 5.99 -11.79 13.50
CA LEU A 67 7.44 -11.70 13.71
C LEU A 67 7.82 -11.91 15.18
N ALA A 68 7.08 -11.30 16.10
CA ALA A 68 7.31 -11.48 17.54
C ALA A 68 7.16 -12.95 17.96
N GLN A 69 6.15 -13.64 17.44
CA GLN A 69 5.93 -15.07 17.70
C GLN A 69 7.09 -15.92 17.16
N PHE A 70 7.54 -15.67 15.92
CA PHE A 70 8.69 -16.40 15.35
C PHE A 70 9.97 -16.23 16.17
N LEU A 71 10.25 -15.01 16.65
CA LEU A 71 11.42 -14.76 17.49
C LEU A 71 11.33 -15.48 18.84
N ALA A 72 10.14 -15.51 19.46
CA ALA A 72 9.91 -16.21 20.71
C ALA A 72 10.09 -17.73 20.56
N ASP A 73 9.54 -18.32 19.50
CA ASP A 73 9.64 -19.76 19.25
C ASP A 73 11.07 -20.17 18.91
N HIS A 74 11.80 -19.33 18.15
CA HIS A 74 13.21 -19.54 17.87
C HIS A 74 14.07 -19.52 19.15
N ALA A 75 13.84 -18.55 20.05
CA ALA A 75 14.55 -18.47 21.32
C ALA A 75 14.32 -19.72 22.20
N LYS A 76 13.06 -20.18 22.30
CA LYS A 76 12.73 -21.42 23.02
C LYS A 76 13.42 -22.64 22.45
N ALA A 77 13.48 -22.75 21.11
CA ALA A 77 14.16 -23.87 20.45
C ALA A 77 15.67 -23.86 20.71
N ALA A 78 16.31 -22.68 20.67
CA ALA A 78 17.73 -22.52 20.95
C ALA A 78 18.07 -22.87 22.41
N GLU A 79 17.25 -22.45 23.37
CA GLU A 79 17.42 -22.81 24.78
C GLU A 79 17.32 -24.33 25.00
N ALA A 80 16.31 -24.98 24.42
CA ALA A 80 16.14 -26.43 24.51
C ALA A 80 17.33 -27.22 23.92
N ALA A 81 18.00 -26.68 22.91
CA ALA A 81 19.20 -27.29 22.33
C ALA A 81 20.46 -27.10 23.19
N SER A 82 20.49 -26.07 24.05
CA SER A 82 21.64 -25.73 24.90
C SER A 82 21.69 -26.52 26.22
N VAL A 83 20.59 -27.19 26.57
CA VAL A 83 20.45 -28.01 27.80
C VAL A 83 20.72 -29.50 27.54
N LYS A 84 21.05 -29.87 26.29
CA LYS A 84 21.56 -31.20 25.90
C LYS A 84 23.08 -31.21 25.87
#